data_AF-A0A7W7C9P0-F1
#
_entry.id   AF-A0A7W7C9P0-F1
#
_cell.length_a   1.000
_cell.length_b   1.000
_cell.length_c   1.000
_cell.angle_alpha   90.00
_cell.angle_beta   90.00
_cell.angle_gamma   90.00
#
_symmetry.space_group_name_H-M   'P 1'
#
loop_
_entity.id
_entity.type
_entity.pdbx_description
1 polymer ?
#
loop_
_entity_poly.entity_id
_entity_poly.type
_entity_poly.pdbx_seq_one_letter_code
_entity_poly.pdbx_strand_id
1 'polypeptide(L)'
;MKIRVLPALLVAVAVAAATTPLLTASAAADTLLSLNKPTTTSSTEAAEFDGGKAVDGDTSTRWASVEGVDPQWLAVDLGGPATVNRVSITWETAFAQDYQVQASADGRTWTTIRAVTGSDGGVDELTSLNTSTRHIRVNGTRRATSYGYSIFELSVYGTRTGSGDIEPPSTPTGLISPSSTTDTVNLTWNPSSDNVGVTGYEVLRGGNLIGSAPGTSFTDTGLASGSAFTYVVRARDAAGNISGESAPLNASTKPGTPGGQVVVAVGDIVPVCAGSSCASTKTAKLVEQIKPALIVTAGDNQYNSGTIQEFRQYYEPTWGKFKGITKPSPGNHEYDDPAGKGKGYREYFGATASPLGGGKMYYSHDFGDFHFVALDSMAQKANDKAQLDWLRADLAKNQKRCVIAYWHHARFNSGHYGDNTAMAPLWKELVKAKADLVLSGHDHHYERLKPLNEAGKVDEANGVRSAIVGTGGDSIYNQPHVPRAGMESYIKKHGVMKLILNGPSFSWEFVSIDNQLLDKAGPFTCR
;
A
#
# COMPACT_ATOMS: atom_id res chain seq x y z
N MET A 1 -115.17 -6.98 -46.73
CA MET A 1 -115.38 -7.77 -45.49
C MET A 1 -114.15 -7.57 -44.62
N LYS A 2 -114.35 -7.10 -43.38
CA LYS A 2 -113.30 -6.82 -42.38
C LYS A 2 -112.52 -8.10 -42.02
N ILE A 3 -111.28 -7.97 -41.54
CA ILE A 3 -110.81 -8.46 -40.22
C ILE A 3 -109.39 -7.90 -39.94
N ARG A 4 -109.21 -7.36 -38.72
CA ARG A 4 -107.96 -6.90 -38.08
C ARG A 4 -107.28 -8.06 -37.36
N VAL A 5 -105.94 -8.09 -37.25
CA VAL A 5 -105.17 -8.50 -36.03
C VAL A 5 -103.74 -7.89 -36.07
N LEU A 6 -103.27 -7.27 -34.96
CA LEU A 6 -101.88 -6.90 -34.58
C LEU A 6 -101.31 -7.99 -33.62
N PRO A 7 -100.03 -7.99 -33.14
CA PRO A 7 -98.71 -7.66 -33.71
C PRO A 7 -97.62 -8.72 -33.31
N ALA A 8 -96.35 -8.56 -33.73
CA ALA A 8 -95.19 -9.01 -32.95
C ALA A 8 -93.91 -8.28 -33.38
N LEU A 9 -93.29 -7.58 -32.44
CA LEU A 9 -92.04 -6.85 -32.56
C LEU A 9 -90.89 -7.81 -32.22
N LEU A 10 -89.94 -8.04 -33.14
CA LEU A 10 -88.67 -8.69 -32.86
C LEU A 10 -87.54 -7.68 -33.08
N VAL A 11 -86.81 -7.38 -32.01
CA VAL A 11 -85.61 -6.53 -32.02
C VAL A 11 -84.43 -7.39 -32.51
N ALA A 12 -83.86 -7.03 -33.66
CA ALA A 12 -82.59 -7.57 -34.14
C ALA A 12 -81.45 -6.64 -33.70
N VAL A 13 -80.56 -7.13 -32.84
CA VAL A 13 -79.30 -6.45 -32.51
C VAL A 13 -78.27 -6.85 -33.55
N ALA A 14 -77.93 -5.92 -34.45
CA ALA A 14 -76.79 -6.03 -35.35
C ALA A 14 -75.55 -5.49 -34.62
N VAL A 15 -74.59 -6.37 -34.32
CA VAL A 15 -73.27 -5.98 -33.80
C VAL A 15 -72.41 -5.52 -34.99
N ALA A 16 -72.19 -4.21 -35.10
CA ALA A 16 -71.21 -3.63 -36.00
C ALA A 16 -69.80 -3.81 -35.40
N ALA A 17 -68.95 -4.59 -36.04
CA ALA A 17 -67.53 -4.68 -35.71
C ALA A 17 -66.82 -3.40 -36.17
N ALA A 18 -66.55 -2.50 -35.24
CA ALA A 18 -65.70 -1.34 -35.46
C ALA A 18 -64.23 -1.79 -35.51
N THR A 19 -63.60 -1.74 -36.67
CA THR A 19 -62.15 -1.86 -36.82
C THR A 19 -61.50 -0.56 -36.34
N THR A 20 -61.13 -0.51 -35.06
CA THR A 20 -60.22 0.54 -34.56
C THR A 20 -58.83 0.29 -35.12
N PRO A 21 -58.16 1.28 -35.74
CA PRO A 21 -56.76 1.13 -36.09
C PRO A 21 -55.97 0.96 -34.78
N LEU A 22 -55.17 -0.09 -34.70
CA LEU A 22 -54.13 -0.20 -33.67
C LEU A 22 -53.14 0.94 -33.92
N LEU A 23 -53.18 1.96 -33.08
CA LEU A 23 -52.05 2.87 -32.90
C LEU A 23 -50.87 2.01 -32.46
N THR A 24 -49.93 1.77 -33.37
CA THR A 24 -48.59 1.32 -32.97
C THR A 24 -48.03 2.38 -32.03
N ALA A 25 -47.79 2.01 -30.77
CA ALA A 25 -47.01 2.84 -29.88
C ALA A 25 -45.68 3.16 -30.58
N SER A 26 -45.43 4.44 -30.85
CA SER A 26 -44.11 4.89 -31.26
C SER A 26 -43.15 4.43 -30.17
N ALA A 27 -42.13 3.63 -30.52
CA ALA A 27 -40.98 3.47 -29.64
C ALA A 27 -40.51 4.88 -29.26
N ALA A 28 -40.38 5.16 -27.96
CA ALA A 28 -39.80 6.42 -27.51
C ALA A 28 -38.39 6.50 -28.13
N ALA A 29 -38.11 7.58 -28.87
CA ALA A 29 -36.78 7.80 -29.43
C ALA A 29 -35.74 7.81 -28.29
N ASP A 30 -34.63 7.09 -28.46
CA ASP A 30 -33.57 7.03 -27.43
C ASP A 30 -33.08 8.44 -27.07
N THR A 31 -32.90 8.74 -25.78
CA THR A 31 -32.47 10.07 -25.30
C THR A 31 -30.97 10.25 -25.52
N LEU A 32 -30.54 11.41 -26.04
CA LEU A 32 -29.11 11.76 -26.13
C LEU A 32 -28.56 12.05 -24.73
N LEU A 33 -27.62 11.22 -24.27
CA LEU A 33 -27.06 11.24 -22.91
C LEU A 33 -25.70 11.94 -22.83
N SER A 34 -24.93 11.99 -23.92
CA SER A 34 -23.58 12.56 -23.94
C SER A 34 -23.52 14.08 -24.09
N LEU A 35 -24.61 14.74 -24.50
CA LEU A 35 -24.60 16.17 -24.79
C LEU A 35 -24.13 17.02 -23.59
N ASN A 36 -23.10 17.83 -23.82
CA ASN A 36 -22.44 18.71 -22.86
C ASN A 36 -21.96 17.99 -21.58
N LYS A 37 -21.63 16.71 -21.71
CA LYS A 37 -21.14 15.92 -20.58
C LYS A 37 -19.63 16.01 -20.40
N PRO A 38 -19.12 15.85 -19.16
CA PRO A 38 -17.68 15.86 -18.91
C PRO A 38 -16.98 14.76 -19.71
N THR A 39 -15.84 15.13 -20.30
CA THR A 39 -14.98 14.20 -21.05
C THR A 39 -13.61 14.08 -20.43
N THR A 40 -12.98 12.92 -20.62
CA THR A 40 -11.55 12.70 -20.41
C THR A 40 -10.94 12.12 -21.68
N THR A 41 -9.68 12.42 -21.93
CA THR A 41 -8.98 11.97 -23.15
C THR A 41 -7.60 11.45 -22.78
N SER A 42 -7.03 10.60 -23.64
CA SER A 42 -5.63 10.17 -23.50
C SER A 42 -4.63 11.29 -23.81
N SER A 43 -4.99 12.17 -24.73
CA SER A 43 -4.21 13.34 -25.14
C SER A 43 -5.10 14.33 -25.91
N THR A 44 -4.52 15.48 -26.21
CA THR A 44 -5.14 16.48 -27.09
C THR A 44 -4.06 17.07 -28.01
N GLU A 45 -4.37 17.24 -29.30
CA GLU A 45 -3.49 17.85 -30.31
C GLU A 45 -3.12 19.30 -29.93
N ALA A 46 -4.12 20.10 -29.56
CA ALA A 46 -4.00 21.48 -29.10
C ALA A 46 -5.17 21.86 -28.17
N ALA A 47 -5.07 22.97 -27.43
CA ALA A 47 -6.03 23.33 -26.39
C ALA A 47 -7.46 23.56 -26.94
N GLU A 48 -7.58 24.01 -28.18
CA GLU A 48 -8.83 24.26 -28.89
C GLU A 48 -9.57 22.99 -29.38
N PHE A 49 -8.89 21.84 -29.36
CA PHE A 49 -9.43 20.54 -29.81
C PHE A 49 -9.70 19.59 -28.64
N ASP A 50 -10.08 20.12 -27.48
CA ASP A 50 -10.33 19.35 -26.27
C ASP A 50 -11.52 18.38 -26.40
N GLY A 51 -11.61 17.42 -25.48
CA GLY A 51 -12.64 16.36 -25.54
C GLY A 51 -14.09 16.88 -25.54
N GLY A 52 -14.34 18.05 -24.94
CA GLY A 52 -15.67 18.64 -24.87
C GLY A 52 -16.24 19.00 -26.24
N LYS A 53 -15.36 19.23 -27.23
CA LYS A 53 -15.73 19.51 -28.62
C LYS A 53 -16.35 18.33 -29.37
N ALA A 54 -16.21 17.12 -28.85
CA ALA A 54 -16.83 15.93 -29.45
C ALA A 54 -18.18 15.59 -28.80
N VAL A 55 -18.70 16.42 -27.90
CA VAL A 55 -19.98 16.16 -27.21
C VAL A 55 -20.82 17.42 -27.05
N ASP A 56 -20.50 18.49 -27.78
CA ASP A 56 -21.19 19.78 -27.72
C ASP A 56 -22.39 19.87 -28.68
N GLY A 57 -22.55 18.88 -29.58
CA GLY A 57 -23.60 18.83 -30.59
C GLY A 57 -23.31 19.69 -31.82
N ASP A 58 -22.09 20.24 -31.95
CA ASP A 58 -21.66 21.04 -33.09
C ASP A 58 -20.65 20.26 -33.94
N THR A 59 -21.11 19.69 -35.07
CA THR A 59 -20.25 18.94 -35.98
C THR A 59 -19.19 19.76 -36.72
N SER A 60 -19.10 21.08 -36.46
CA SER A 60 -18.01 21.92 -36.96
C SER A 60 -16.82 22.02 -36.00
N THR A 61 -16.98 21.60 -34.75
CA THR A 61 -15.92 21.47 -33.75
C THR A 61 -15.51 20.01 -33.61
N ARG A 62 -14.31 19.74 -33.07
CA ARG A 62 -13.79 18.36 -32.94
C ARG A 62 -12.86 18.20 -31.75
N TRP A 63 -12.86 17.01 -31.16
CA TRP A 63 -11.71 16.54 -30.40
C TRP A 63 -10.64 15.98 -31.33
N ALA A 64 -9.37 16.19 -30.98
CA ALA A 64 -8.24 15.61 -31.69
C ALA A 64 -7.17 15.10 -30.74
N SER A 65 -6.67 13.88 -30.94
CA SER A 65 -5.54 13.33 -30.19
C SER A 65 -4.19 13.82 -30.74
N VAL A 66 -3.11 13.64 -29.98
CA VAL A 66 -1.76 13.81 -30.53
C VAL A 66 -1.54 12.92 -31.75
N GLU A 67 -0.84 13.45 -32.76
CA GLU A 67 -0.49 12.75 -33.98
C GLU A 67 0.57 11.65 -33.74
N GLY A 68 0.70 10.70 -34.68
CA GLY A 68 1.76 9.68 -34.62
C GLY A 68 1.66 8.61 -33.50
N VAL A 69 0.79 8.77 -32.49
CA VAL A 69 0.65 7.82 -31.37
C VAL A 69 -0.62 6.95 -31.42
N ASP A 70 -0.45 5.64 -31.21
CA ASP A 70 -1.51 4.65 -30.91
C ASP A 70 -1.20 3.92 -29.59
N PRO A 71 -2.21 3.49 -28.80
CA PRO A 71 -3.64 3.82 -28.91
C PRO A 71 -3.95 5.20 -28.32
N GLN A 72 -5.10 5.78 -28.67
CA GLN A 72 -5.65 7.00 -28.06
C GLN A 72 -7.15 6.84 -27.84
N TRP A 73 -7.71 7.60 -26.92
CA TRP A 73 -9.11 7.46 -26.54
C TRP A 73 -9.75 8.77 -26.07
N LEU A 74 -11.06 8.83 -26.24
CA LEU A 74 -11.96 9.81 -25.64
C LEU A 74 -13.05 9.08 -24.87
N ALA A 75 -13.31 9.53 -23.64
CA ALA A 75 -14.34 8.99 -22.77
C ALA A 75 -15.28 10.09 -22.27
N VAL A 76 -16.57 9.77 -22.18
CA VAL A 76 -17.63 10.65 -21.66
C VAL A 76 -18.25 10.06 -20.39
N ASP A 77 -18.47 10.89 -19.37
CA ASP A 77 -19.28 10.58 -18.18
C ASP A 77 -20.72 10.99 -18.41
N LEU A 78 -21.65 10.04 -18.50
CA LEU A 78 -23.07 10.31 -18.76
C LEU A 78 -23.78 11.03 -17.58
N GLY A 79 -23.09 11.20 -16.45
CA GLY A 79 -23.61 11.84 -15.24
C GLY A 79 -24.49 10.91 -14.40
N GLY A 80 -24.32 9.60 -14.54
CA GLY A 80 -25.06 8.59 -13.77
C GLY A 80 -25.27 7.29 -14.55
N PRO A 81 -25.70 6.21 -13.89
CA PRO A 81 -25.94 4.94 -14.55
C PRO A 81 -27.09 5.08 -15.55
N ALA A 82 -26.85 4.61 -16.76
CA ALA A 82 -27.82 4.55 -17.83
C ALA A 82 -27.74 3.21 -18.54
N THR A 83 -28.84 2.78 -19.13
CA THR A 83 -28.84 1.72 -20.14
C THR A 83 -28.55 2.37 -21.49
N VAL A 84 -27.35 2.14 -22.02
CA VAL A 84 -26.89 2.64 -23.31
C VAL A 84 -27.33 1.66 -24.41
N ASN A 85 -28.10 2.16 -25.37
CA ASN A 85 -28.66 1.37 -26.47
C ASN A 85 -27.91 1.58 -27.78
N ARG A 86 -27.41 2.80 -28.00
CA ARG A 86 -26.78 3.23 -29.25
C ARG A 86 -25.63 4.19 -29.00
N VAL A 87 -24.54 4.04 -29.75
CA VAL A 87 -23.43 4.99 -29.82
C VAL A 87 -23.23 5.35 -31.29
N SER A 88 -23.22 6.65 -31.59
CA SER A 88 -22.93 7.20 -32.90
C SER A 88 -21.61 7.98 -32.82
N ILE A 89 -20.70 7.73 -33.77
CA ILE A 89 -19.40 8.40 -33.85
C ILE A 89 -19.30 9.06 -35.21
N THR A 90 -19.21 10.38 -35.24
CA THR A 90 -18.91 11.15 -36.45
C THR A 90 -17.43 11.46 -36.47
N TRP A 91 -16.70 10.74 -37.30
CA TRP A 91 -15.27 10.91 -37.49
C TRP A 91 -14.94 12.09 -38.41
N GLU A 92 -13.79 12.69 -38.19
CA GLU A 92 -13.12 13.55 -39.16
C GLU A 92 -12.25 12.71 -40.12
N THR A 93 -11.52 13.35 -41.04
CA THR A 93 -10.59 12.67 -41.95
C THR A 93 -9.55 11.82 -41.21
N ALA A 94 -9.11 12.23 -40.02
CA ALA A 94 -8.20 11.47 -39.17
C ALA A 94 -8.95 10.49 -38.25
N PHE A 95 -9.46 9.39 -38.82
CA PHE A 95 -10.31 8.43 -38.11
C PHE A 95 -9.59 7.15 -37.64
N ALA A 96 -10.24 6.40 -36.75
CA ALA A 96 -9.79 5.08 -36.34
C ALA A 96 -10.19 4.00 -37.35
N GLN A 97 -9.22 3.31 -37.97
CA GLN A 97 -9.54 2.14 -38.77
C GLN A 97 -9.97 0.96 -37.88
N ASP A 98 -9.30 0.78 -36.73
CA ASP A 98 -9.71 -0.19 -35.71
C ASP A 98 -9.89 0.49 -34.36
N TYR A 99 -11.02 0.25 -33.70
CA TYR A 99 -11.33 0.82 -32.39
C TYR A 99 -12.23 -0.08 -31.54
N GLN A 100 -12.32 0.26 -30.27
CA GLN A 100 -13.21 -0.38 -29.31
C GLN A 100 -14.11 0.65 -28.65
N VAL A 101 -15.41 0.36 -28.55
CA VAL A 101 -16.30 1.05 -27.63
C VAL A 101 -16.31 0.27 -26.33
N GLN A 102 -16.06 0.97 -25.23
CA GLN A 102 -15.90 0.39 -23.91
C GLN A 102 -16.83 1.07 -22.90
N ALA A 103 -17.31 0.29 -21.93
CA ALA A 103 -18.17 0.74 -20.85
C ALA A 103 -17.45 0.65 -19.50
N SER A 104 -17.79 1.55 -18.58
CA SER A 104 -17.26 1.56 -17.22
C SER A 104 -18.28 2.16 -16.24
N ALA A 105 -18.42 1.53 -15.06
CA ALA A 105 -19.24 2.06 -13.98
C ALA A 105 -18.49 3.12 -13.13
N ASP A 106 -17.15 3.07 -13.10
CA ASP A 106 -16.30 3.85 -12.18
C ASP A 106 -15.31 4.79 -12.91
N GLY A 107 -15.29 4.76 -14.25
CA GLY A 107 -14.36 5.51 -15.09
C GLY A 107 -12.92 4.97 -15.10
N ARG A 108 -12.64 3.86 -14.39
CA ARG A 108 -11.30 3.31 -14.20
C ARG A 108 -11.17 1.90 -14.78
N THR A 109 -12.17 1.06 -14.54
CA THR A 109 -12.22 -0.32 -15.02
C THR A 109 -13.10 -0.40 -16.26
N TRP A 110 -12.53 -0.80 -17.39
CA TRP A 110 -13.20 -0.73 -18.69
C TRP A 110 -13.43 -2.12 -19.28
N THR A 111 -14.65 -2.33 -19.79
CA THR A 111 -15.02 -3.56 -20.51
C THR A 111 -15.37 -3.21 -21.95
N THR A 112 -14.81 -3.94 -22.92
CA THR A 112 -15.15 -3.74 -24.34
C THR A 112 -16.53 -4.29 -24.64
N ILE A 113 -17.42 -3.42 -25.13
CA ILE A 113 -18.80 -3.75 -25.51
C ILE A 113 -18.99 -3.86 -27.03
N ARG A 114 -18.08 -3.25 -27.81
CA ARG A 114 -18.00 -3.39 -29.26
C ARG A 114 -16.55 -3.25 -29.71
N ALA A 115 -16.12 -4.09 -30.64
CA ALA A 115 -14.88 -3.92 -31.38
C ALA A 115 -15.22 -3.75 -32.86
N VAL A 116 -14.57 -2.79 -33.52
CA VAL A 116 -14.71 -2.50 -34.94
C VAL A 116 -13.32 -2.54 -35.55
N THR A 117 -13.20 -3.20 -36.70
CA THR A 117 -11.95 -3.32 -37.45
C THR A 117 -12.22 -3.01 -38.91
N GLY A 118 -11.32 -2.29 -39.56
CA GLY A 118 -11.47 -1.92 -40.96
C GLY A 118 -12.60 -0.91 -41.22
N SER A 119 -12.87 0.01 -40.29
CA SER A 119 -13.77 1.15 -40.51
C SER A 119 -13.29 1.98 -41.72
N ASP A 120 -14.23 2.62 -42.40
CA ASP A 120 -14.03 3.55 -43.51
C ASP A 120 -14.10 5.03 -43.08
N GLY A 121 -14.29 5.29 -41.78
CA GLY A 121 -14.46 6.63 -41.24
C GLY A 121 -15.89 7.11 -41.37
N GLY A 122 -16.11 8.42 -41.54
CA GLY A 122 -17.45 8.97 -41.67
C GLY A 122 -18.29 8.80 -40.40
N VAL A 123 -19.52 8.29 -40.52
CA VAL A 123 -20.43 8.08 -39.37
C VAL A 123 -20.60 6.60 -39.09
N ASP A 124 -20.18 6.17 -37.90
CA ASP A 124 -20.42 4.84 -37.39
C ASP A 124 -21.64 4.83 -36.46
N GLU A 125 -22.64 3.99 -36.77
CA GLU A 125 -23.84 3.79 -35.94
C GLU A 125 -23.84 2.41 -35.29
N LEU A 126 -23.56 2.38 -33.98
CA LEU A 126 -23.46 1.16 -33.19
C LEU A 126 -24.70 0.98 -32.34
N THR A 127 -25.61 0.12 -32.78
CA THR A 127 -26.88 -0.16 -32.10
C THR A 127 -26.84 -1.47 -31.29
N SER A 128 -27.95 -1.78 -30.60
CA SER A 128 -28.16 -3.03 -29.86
C SER A 128 -27.10 -3.29 -28.78
N LEU A 129 -26.60 -2.23 -28.14
CA LEU A 129 -25.57 -2.33 -27.10
C LEU A 129 -26.15 -2.79 -25.75
N ASN A 130 -27.36 -2.32 -25.40
CA ASN A 130 -28.13 -2.66 -24.19
C ASN A 130 -27.27 -2.82 -22.92
N THR A 131 -26.32 -1.89 -22.71
CA THR A 131 -25.32 -2.00 -21.63
C THR A 131 -25.65 -1.01 -20.52
N SER A 132 -25.75 -1.50 -19.28
CA SER A 132 -25.82 -0.62 -18.10
C SER A 132 -24.43 -0.10 -17.75
N THR A 133 -24.24 1.21 -17.80
CA THR A 133 -22.95 1.87 -17.56
C THR A 133 -23.14 3.33 -17.19
N ARG A 134 -22.09 3.97 -16.68
CA ARG A 134 -22.04 5.42 -16.48
C ARG A 134 -21.12 6.10 -17.49
N HIS A 135 -20.05 5.44 -17.89
CA HIS A 135 -19.07 5.99 -18.81
C HIS A 135 -19.05 5.18 -20.12
N ILE A 136 -18.81 5.88 -21.22
CA ILE A 136 -18.53 5.29 -22.54
C ILE A 136 -17.19 5.84 -23.02
N ARG A 137 -16.33 4.98 -23.57
CA ARG A 137 -15.05 5.33 -24.17
C ARG A 137 -14.93 4.78 -25.58
N VAL A 138 -14.48 5.62 -26.51
CA VAL A 138 -13.99 5.19 -27.83
C VAL A 138 -12.47 5.11 -27.74
N ASN A 139 -11.93 3.89 -27.84
CA ASN A 139 -10.51 3.60 -27.77
C ASN A 139 -9.99 3.20 -29.16
N GLY A 140 -9.38 4.16 -29.86
CA GLY A 140 -8.72 3.95 -31.14
C GLY A 140 -7.45 3.11 -30.96
N THR A 141 -7.38 1.99 -31.68
CA THR A 141 -6.28 1.02 -31.57
C THR A 141 -5.40 0.98 -32.83
N ARG A 142 -5.93 1.42 -33.98
CA ARG A 142 -5.18 1.59 -35.21
C ARG A 142 -5.79 2.71 -36.05
N ARG A 143 -4.97 3.67 -36.46
CA ARG A 143 -5.39 4.79 -37.32
C ARG A 143 -5.47 4.41 -38.79
N ALA A 144 -6.29 5.15 -39.53
CA ALA A 144 -6.35 5.10 -40.97
C ALA A 144 -5.32 6.01 -41.66
N THR A 145 -4.82 7.04 -40.98
CA THR A 145 -3.91 8.06 -41.51
C THR A 145 -2.67 8.21 -40.62
N SER A 146 -1.72 9.06 -41.03
CA SER A 146 -0.53 9.41 -40.21
C SER A 146 -0.83 10.40 -39.07
N TYR A 147 -2.02 11.01 -39.06
CA TYR A 147 -2.45 11.99 -38.07
C TYR A 147 -2.82 11.31 -36.73
N GLY A 148 -3.54 12.02 -35.86
CA GLY A 148 -4.14 11.45 -34.65
C GLY A 148 -5.49 10.76 -34.93
N TYR A 149 -6.30 10.64 -33.89
CA TYR A 149 -7.73 10.34 -33.99
C TYR A 149 -8.51 11.63 -33.77
N SER A 150 -9.58 11.81 -34.54
CA SER A 150 -10.31 13.07 -34.62
C SER A 150 -11.80 12.79 -34.75
N ILE A 151 -12.58 13.27 -33.78
CA ILE A 151 -14.03 13.00 -33.66
C ILE A 151 -14.75 14.35 -33.65
N PHE A 152 -15.61 14.56 -34.64
CA PHE A 152 -16.53 15.71 -34.66
C PHE A 152 -17.62 15.56 -33.59
N GLU A 153 -18.21 14.37 -33.45
CA GLU A 153 -19.28 14.16 -32.47
C GLU A 153 -19.33 12.69 -31.98
N LEU A 154 -19.44 12.51 -30.67
CA LEU A 154 -19.70 11.27 -29.96
C LEU A 154 -21.06 11.36 -29.28
N SER A 155 -22.06 10.80 -29.95
CA SER A 155 -23.44 10.79 -29.49
C SER A 155 -23.81 9.45 -28.86
N VAL A 156 -24.00 9.44 -27.53
CA VAL A 156 -24.40 8.25 -26.75
C VAL A 156 -25.88 8.35 -26.42
N TYR A 157 -26.67 7.36 -26.83
CA TYR A 157 -28.11 7.33 -26.63
C TYR A 157 -28.55 6.17 -25.72
N GLY A 158 -29.58 6.43 -24.92
CA GLY A 158 -30.18 5.41 -24.08
C GLY A 158 -31.21 5.97 -23.10
N THR A 159 -31.42 5.23 -22.02
CA THR A 159 -32.35 5.60 -20.94
C THR A 159 -31.62 5.63 -19.61
N ARG A 160 -31.76 6.71 -18.83
CA ARG A 160 -31.20 6.78 -17.47
C ARG A 160 -31.83 5.70 -16.59
N THR A 161 -31.01 5.12 -15.71
CA THR A 161 -31.44 4.13 -14.70
C THR A 161 -31.18 4.72 -13.31
N GLY A 162 -32.08 4.51 -12.35
CA GLY A 162 -32.05 5.22 -11.05
C GLY A 162 -33.01 6.42 -11.02
N SER A 163 -32.85 7.35 -10.07
CA SER A 163 -33.76 8.50 -9.87
C SER A 163 -33.83 9.48 -11.05
N GLY A 164 -32.95 9.33 -12.06
CA GLY A 164 -32.84 10.27 -13.18
C GLY A 164 -32.13 11.57 -12.82
N ASP A 165 -31.58 11.63 -11.61
CA ASP A 165 -30.89 12.78 -11.05
C ASP A 165 -29.52 13.00 -11.71
N ILE A 166 -29.25 14.25 -12.08
CA ILE A 166 -28.04 14.70 -12.77
C ILE A 166 -27.38 15.88 -12.06
N GLU A 167 -27.96 16.33 -10.95
CA GLU A 167 -27.41 17.43 -10.18
C GLU A 167 -26.40 16.86 -9.20
N PRO A 168 -25.13 17.32 -9.21
CA PRO A 168 -24.19 16.88 -8.21
C PRO A 168 -24.51 17.50 -6.85
N PRO A 169 -24.21 16.79 -5.75
CA PRO A 169 -24.26 17.37 -4.42
C PRO A 169 -23.46 18.67 -4.32
N SER A 170 -23.83 19.55 -3.40
CA SER A 170 -23.05 20.74 -3.10
C SER A 170 -21.66 20.37 -2.57
N THR A 171 -20.65 21.18 -2.91
CA THR A 171 -19.27 20.98 -2.45
C THR A 171 -19.19 20.99 -0.92
N PRO A 172 -18.58 19.97 -0.27
CA PRO A 172 -18.36 19.98 1.16
C PRO A 172 -17.58 21.22 1.61
N THR A 173 -17.99 21.82 2.73
CA THR A 173 -17.34 22.99 3.32
C THR A 173 -16.82 22.69 4.73
N GLY A 174 -15.98 23.57 5.28
CA GLY A 174 -15.54 23.46 6.68
C GLY A 174 -14.69 22.23 6.99
N LEU A 175 -13.93 21.71 6.02
CA LEU A 175 -12.99 20.61 6.25
C LEU A 175 -11.91 21.04 7.25
N ILE A 176 -11.86 20.35 8.40
CA ILE A 176 -10.90 20.58 9.47
C ILE A 176 -10.37 19.25 10.02
N SER A 177 -9.24 19.32 10.73
CA SER A 177 -8.69 18.19 11.48
C SER A 177 -8.82 18.44 12.99
N PRO A 178 -9.88 17.97 13.67
CA PRO A 178 -10.09 18.25 15.09
C PRO A 178 -9.04 17.61 16.01
N SER A 179 -8.38 16.53 15.56
CA SER A 179 -7.30 15.89 16.32
C SER A 179 -6.41 15.03 15.43
N SER A 180 -5.18 14.82 15.87
CA SER A 180 -4.25 13.85 15.31
C SER A 180 -3.47 13.12 16.41
N THR A 181 -2.97 11.94 16.07
CA THR A 181 -2.01 11.16 16.86
C THR A 181 -0.68 11.09 16.11
N THR A 182 0.24 10.24 16.53
CA THR A 182 1.48 9.96 15.80
C THR A 182 1.25 9.20 14.50
N ASP A 183 0.09 8.55 14.30
CA ASP A 183 -0.20 7.72 13.13
C ASP A 183 -1.59 7.90 12.53
N THR A 184 -2.38 8.85 13.06
CA THR A 184 -3.71 9.15 12.57
C THR A 184 -3.97 10.65 12.42
N VAL A 185 -4.82 10.99 11.45
CA VAL A 185 -5.44 12.30 11.29
C VAL A 185 -6.96 12.10 11.25
N ASN A 186 -7.67 12.71 12.19
CA ASN A 186 -9.14 12.73 12.19
C ASN A 186 -9.60 13.93 11.39
N LEU A 187 -10.56 13.74 10.49
CA LEU A 187 -11.14 14.74 9.61
C LEU A 187 -12.64 14.89 9.88
N THR A 188 -13.12 16.12 9.83
CA THR A 188 -14.55 16.45 9.88
C THR A 188 -14.87 17.59 8.93
N TRP A 189 -16.09 17.62 8.39
CA TRP A 189 -16.58 18.67 7.50
C TRP A 189 -18.07 18.93 7.71
N ASN A 190 -18.61 19.97 7.06
CA ASN A 190 -20.04 20.26 7.05
C ASN A 190 -20.77 19.39 6.03
N PRO A 191 -22.03 18.98 6.30
CA PRO A 191 -22.79 18.17 5.35
C PRO A 191 -23.06 18.92 4.05
N SER A 192 -22.96 18.21 2.94
CA SER A 192 -23.45 18.63 1.63
C SER A 192 -24.97 18.45 1.55
N SER A 193 -25.57 19.17 0.60
CA SER A 193 -26.99 19.10 0.25
C SER A 193 -27.12 18.67 -1.20
N ASP A 194 -28.24 18.04 -1.52
CA ASP A 194 -28.55 17.58 -2.87
C ASP A 194 -30.08 17.58 -3.07
N ASN A 195 -30.54 17.64 -4.31
CA ASN A 195 -31.97 17.69 -4.63
C ASN A 195 -32.70 16.36 -4.32
N VAL A 196 -32.00 15.22 -4.38
CA VAL A 196 -32.52 13.89 -4.04
C VAL A 196 -31.89 13.38 -2.75
N GLY A 197 -30.57 13.52 -2.59
CA GLY A 197 -29.88 13.24 -1.33
C GLY A 197 -28.44 12.77 -1.47
N VAL A 198 -27.63 13.16 -0.50
CA VAL A 198 -26.21 12.76 -0.39
C VAL A 198 -26.11 11.37 0.26
N THR A 199 -25.39 10.45 -0.39
CA THR A 199 -25.20 9.07 0.09
C THR A 199 -23.83 8.85 0.74
N GLY A 200 -22.91 9.79 0.60
CA GLY A 200 -21.65 9.80 1.33
C GLY A 200 -20.61 10.75 0.75
N TYR A 201 -19.38 10.53 1.17
CA TYR A 201 -18.23 11.35 0.83
C TYR A 201 -17.04 10.49 0.43
N GLU A 202 -16.18 11.05 -0.40
CA GLU A 202 -14.89 10.53 -0.80
C GLU A 202 -13.79 11.42 -0.25
N VAL A 203 -12.78 10.82 0.39
CA VAL A 203 -11.65 11.52 1.00
C VAL A 203 -10.42 11.26 0.17
N LEU A 204 -9.78 12.32 -0.30
CA LEU A 204 -8.56 12.24 -1.09
C LEU A 204 -7.38 12.80 -0.30
N ARG A 205 -6.23 12.15 -0.40
CA ARG A 205 -4.95 12.58 0.18
C ARG A 205 -3.89 12.67 -0.91
N GLY A 206 -3.31 13.86 -1.09
CA GLY A 206 -2.36 14.11 -2.18
C GLY A 206 -2.94 13.78 -3.56
N GLY A 207 -4.25 14.03 -3.77
CA GLY A 207 -4.97 13.74 -5.01
C GLY A 207 -5.45 12.29 -5.18
N ASN A 208 -5.08 11.37 -4.29
CA ASN A 208 -5.50 9.96 -4.37
C ASN A 208 -6.67 9.68 -3.43
N LEU A 209 -7.68 8.95 -3.91
CA LEU A 209 -8.78 8.45 -3.06
C LEU A 209 -8.23 7.47 -2.01
N ILE A 210 -8.35 7.81 -0.72
CA ILE A 210 -7.89 6.97 0.38
C ILE A 210 -9.04 6.26 1.12
N GLY A 211 -10.28 6.70 0.90
CA GLY A 211 -11.44 6.07 1.52
C GLY A 211 -12.73 6.85 1.27
N SER A 212 -13.81 6.29 1.78
CA SER A 212 -15.15 6.87 1.72
C SER A 212 -15.81 6.89 3.10
N ALA A 213 -16.61 7.91 3.38
CA ALA A 213 -17.38 8.04 4.62
C ALA A 213 -18.88 8.11 4.31
N PRO A 214 -19.76 7.44 5.07
CA PRO A 214 -21.21 7.60 4.93
C PRO A 214 -21.72 8.89 5.61
N GLY A 215 -20.93 9.49 6.48
CA GLY A 215 -21.23 10.75 7.18
C GLY A 215 -20.10 11.76 7.03
N THR A 216 -20.09 12.77 7.88
CA THR A 216 -19.20 13.93 7.74
C THR A 216 -17.89 13.85 8.53
N SER A 217 -17.38 12.63 8.73
CA SER A 217 -16.12 12.38 9.42
C SER A 217 -15.38 11.19 8.83
N PHE A 218 -14.05 11.23 8.90
CA PHE A 218 -13.16 10.17 8.46
C PHE A 218 -11.88 10.18 9.28
N THR A 219 -11.40 9.01 9.67
CA THR A 219 -10.08 8.88 10.31
C THR A 219 -9.13 8.24 9.33
N ASP A 220 -8.14 9.01 8.89
CA ASP A 220 -7.00 8.46 8.18
C ASP A 220 -6.05 7.84 9.21
N THR A 221 -5.83 6.53 9.07
CA THR A 221 -4.93 5.73 9.91
C THR A 221 -3.87 5.17 9.00
N GLY A 222 -2.67 4.88 9.52
CA GLY A 222 -1.63 4.42 8.60
C GLY A 222 -0.37 5.26 8.59
N LEU A 223 -0.42 6.43 9.21
CA LEU A 223 0.40 7.55 8.79
C LEU A 223 1.78 7.51 9.42
N ALA A 224 2.78 7.95 8.65
CA ALA A 224 4.08 8.28 9.23
C ALA A 224 3.93 9.42 10.24
N SER A 225 4.66 9.33 11.35
CA SER A 225 4.67 10.39 12.37
C SER A 225 5.38 11.65 11.90
N GLY A 226 5.01 12.79 12.48
CA GLY A 226 5.57 14.10 12.13
C GLY A 226 5.46 14.47 10.65
N SER A 227 4.52 13.86 9.92
CA SER A 227 4.38 14.03 8.46
C SER A 227 3.18 14.91 8.16
N ALA A 228 3.34 15.78 7.17
CA ALA A 228 2.27 16.63 6.66
C ALA A 228 1.56 15.96 5.48
N PHE A 229 0.23 16.12 5.44
CA PHE A 229 -0.64 15.56 4.42
C PHE A 229 -1.65 16.63 3.97
N THR A 230 -1.98 16.62 2.68
CA THR A 230 -3.01 17.48 2.11
C THR A 230 -4.26 16.66 1.80
N TYR A 231 -5.40 17.07 2.34
CA TYR A 231 -6.69 16.42 2.19
C TYR A 231 -7.69 17.30 1.45
N VAL A 232 -8.54 16.66 0.64
CA VAL A 232 -9.77 17.24 0.11
C VAL A 232 -10.90 16.22 0.24
N VAL A 233 -12.14 16.71 0.31
CA VAL A 233 -13.34 15.87 0.40
C VAL A 233 -14.33 16.29 -0.68
N ARG A 234 -15.00 15.30 -1.29
CA ARG A 234 -16.12 15.51 -2.22
C ARG A 234 -17.31 14.63 -1.85
N ALA A 235 -18.52 15.11 -2.08
CA ALA A 235 -19.77 14.40 -1.81
C ALA A 235 -20.22 13.56 -3.02
N ARG A 236 -20.99 12.51 -2.75
CA ARG A 236 -21.66 11.69 -3.76
C ARG A 236 -23.13 11.46 -3.42
N ASP A 237 -23.97 11.27 -4.42
CA ASP A 237 -25.38 10.92 -4.27
C ASP A 237 -25.65 9.44 -4.66
N ALA A 238 -26.92 9.08 -4.81
CA ALA A 238 -27.34 7.73 -5.23
C ALA A 238 -27.27 7.52 -6.76
N ALA A 239 -27.32 8.60 -7.54
CA ALA A 239 -27.20 8.58 -8.99
C ALA A 239 -25.72 8.54 -9.45
N GLY A 240 -24.79 8.65 -8.52
CA GLY A 240 -23.35 8.66 -8.76
C GLY A 240 -22.78 10.06 -9.00
N ASN A 241 -23.57 11.14 -9.01
CA ASN A 241 -23.01 12.47 -9.22
C ASN A 241 -22.02 12.82 -8.09
N ILE A 242 -20.94 13.49 -8.45
CA ILE A 242 -19.85 13.86 -7.54
C ILE A 242 -19.76 15.38 -7.48
N SER A 243 -19.70 15.94 -6.27
CA SER A 243 -19.51 17.38 -6.08
C SER A 243 -18.13 17.87 -6.53
N GLY A 244 -17.95 19.19 -6.55
CA GLY A 244 -16.60 19.77 -6.52
C GLY A 244 -15.83 19.37 -5.25
N GLU A 245 -14.51 19.52 -5.27
CA GLU A 245 -13.65 19.28 -4.12
C GLU A 245 -13.73 20.44 -3.11
N SER A 246 -13.69 20.11 -1.82
CA SER A 246 -13.57 21.12 -0.75
C SER A 246 -12.29 21.93 -0.90
N ALA A 247 -12.19 23.06 -0.18
CA ALA A 247 -10.90 23.71 0.02
C ALA A 247 -9.89 22.71 0.64
N PRO A 248 -8.61 22.70 0.20
CA PRO A 248 -7.62 21.76 0.70
C PRO A 248 -7.26 22.06 2.16
N LEU A 249 -7.14 20.98 2.95
CA LEU A 249 -6.68 21.02 4.33
C LEU A 249 -5.28 20.43 4.43
N ASN A 250 -4.32 21.20 4.92
CA ASN A 250 -3.03 20.66 5.36
C ASN A 250 -3.12 20.25 6.83
N ALA A 251 -2.99 18.96 7.11
CA ALA A 251 -3.00 18.40 8.46
C ALA A 251 -1.74 17.55 8.67
N SER A 252 -1.26 17.46 9.90
CA SER A 252 -0.06 16.70 10.24
C SER A 252 -0.33 15.70 11.36
N THR A 253 0.31 14.54 11.28
CA THR A 253 0.47 13.68 12.45
C THR A 253 1.34 14.38 13.47
N LYS A 254 1.10 14.10 14.75
CA LYS A 254 2.01 14.53 15.81
C LYS A 254 3.40 13.94 15.54
N PRO A 255 4.48 14.68 15.84
CA PRO A 255 5.78 14.05 15.98
C PRO A 255 5.68 12.91 17.00
N GLY A 256 6.41 11.81 16.79
CA GLY A 256 6.71 10.92 17.91
C GLY A 256 7.58 11.63 18.95
N THR A 257 8.15 10.89 19.90
CA THR A 257 9.02 11.47 20.94
C THR A 257 10.08 12.39 20.30
N PRO A 258 10.28 13.64 20.77
CA PRO A 258 11.26 14.56 20.18
C PRO A 258 12.64 13.88 20.04
N GLY A 259 13.12 13.71 18.80
CA GLY A 259 14.37 13.01 18.47
C GLY A 259 14.26 11.51 18.14
N GLY A 260 13.07 10.91 18.23
CA GLY A 260 12.86 9.47 18.12
C GLY A 260 13.44 8.69 19.31
N GLN A 261 12.96 7.47 19.54
CA GLN A 261 13.64 6.57 20.48
C GLN A 261 14.76 5.84 19.74
N VAL A 262 16.02 6.08 20.16
CA VAL A 262 17.17 5.41 19.56
C VAL A 262 17.36 4.04 20.20
N VAL A 263 17.31 3.00 19.39
CA VAL A 263 17.73 1.64 19.72
C VAL A 263 19.08 1.39 19.06
N VAL A 264 20.03 0.85 19.80
CA VAL A 264 21.28 0.34 19.22
C VAL A 264 21.14 -1.15 18.95
N ALA A 265 21.46 -1.58 17.74
CA ALA A 265 21.53 -2.98 17.33
C ALA A 265 22.97 -3.36 16.98
N VAL A 266 23.43 -4.50 17.50
CA VAL A 266 24.81 -4.98 17.37
C VAL A 266 24.91 -6.48 17.69
N GLY A 267 25.83 -7.21 17.06
CA GLY A 267 26.21 -8.58 17.41
C GLY A 267 27.74 -8.72 17.47
N ASP A 268 28.22 -9.88 17.91
CA ASP A 268 29.62 -10.28 17.79
C ASP A 268 30.56 -9.30 18.54
N ILE A 269 30.25 -9.12 19.83
CA ILE A 269 30.61 -7.91 20.57
C ILE A 269 31.95 -8.03 21.28
N VAL A 270 32.05 -8.86 22.33
CA VAL A 270 33.19 -8.82 23.26
C VAL A 270 34.01 -10.10 23.14
N PRO A 271 35.15 -10.08 22.41
CA PRO A 271 36.13 -11.15 22.51
C PRO A 271 36.91 -11.05 23.83
N VAL A 272 37.75 -12.05 24.10
CA VAL A 272 38.77 -12.07 25.16
C VAL A 272 39.87 -11.04 24.84
N CYS A 273 39.48 -9.77 24.91
CA CYS A 273 40.30 -8.60 24.69
C CYS A 273 39.96 -7.58 25.79
N ALA A 274 40.97 -7.13 26.52
CA ALA A 274 40.83 -6.10 27.54
C ALA A 274 41.68 -4.87 27.17
N GLY A 275 41.12 -3.68 27.37
CA GLY A 275 41.83 -2.41 27.17
C GLY A 275 41.22 -1.50 26.11
N SER A 276 41.80 -0.30 25.97
CA SER A 276 41.27 0.79 25.13
C SER A 276 41.46 0.58 23.63
N SER A 277 42.36 -0.32 23.23
CA SER A 277 42.63 -0.66 21.83
C SER A 277 41.61 -1.64 21.24
N CYS A 278 40.96 -2.46 22.07
CA CYS A 278 39.96 -3.44 21.67
C CYS A 278 38.79 -2.75 20.95
N ALA A 279 38.34 -3.33 19.84
CA ALA A 279 37.20 -2.81 19.08
C ALA A 279 35.93 -2.78 19.95
N SER A 280 35.68 -3.84 20.74
CA SER A 280 34.57 -3.92 21.70
C SER A 280 34.51 -2.73 22.67
N THR A 281 35.66 -2.28 23.20
CA THR A 281 35.78 -1.10 24.06
C THR A 281 35.47 0.19 23.30
N LYS A 282 35.90 0.31 22.04
CA LYS A 282 35.62 1.49 21.20
C LYS A 282 34.15 1.55 20.81
N THR A 283 33.54 0.42 20.47
CA THR A 283 32.10 0.30 20.20
C THR A 283 31.28 0.64 21.46
N ALA A 284 31.69 0.18 22.64
CA ALA A 284 31.04 0.59 23.90
C ALA A 284 31.09 2.12 24.12
N LYS A 285 32.23 2.77 23.84
CA LYS A 285 32.35 4.23 23.93
C LYS A 285 31.46 4.96 22.92
N LEU A 286 31.32 4.44 21.71
CA LEU A 286 30.40 4.97 20.71
C LEU A 286 28.95 4.89 21.21
N VAL A 287 28.54 3.77 21.80
CA VAL A 287 27.20 3.61 22.40
C VAL A 287 26.96 4.58 23.54
N GLU A 288 27.96 4.83 24.38
CA GLU A 288 27.90 5.83 25.46
C GLU A 288 27.67 7.25 24.93
N GLN A 289 28.24 7.59 23.77
CA GLN A 289 28.00 8.86 23.10
C GLN A 289 26.60 8.95 22.48
N ILE A 290 26.12 7.84 21.90
CA ILE A 290 24.77 7.75 21.29
C ILE A 290 23.67 7.90 22.33
N LYS A 291 23.88 7.40 23.56
CA LYS A 291 22.89 7.38 24.65
C LYS A 291 21.55 6.75 24.23
N PRO A 292 21.55 5.47 23.78
CA PRO A 292 20.33 4.84 23.32
C PRO A 292 19.34 4.61 24.48
N ALA A 293 18.06 4.57 24.13
CA ALA A 293 16.99 4.20 25.06
C ALA A 293 16.88 2.67 25.24
N LEU A 294 17.39 1.90 24.27
CA LEU A 294 17.37 0.44 24.26
C LEU A 294 18.58 -0.09 23.48
N ILE A 295 19.09 -1.26 23.87
CA ILE A 295 20.05 -2.03 23.09
C ILE A 295 19.44 -3.40 22.80
N VAL A 296 19.49 -3.85 21.55
CA VAL A 296 19.21 -5.23 21.17
C VAL A 296 20.49 -5.88 20.67
N THR A 297 20.80 -7.08 21.13
CA THR A 297 21.99 -7.80 20.67
C THR A 297 21.64 -9.00 19.81
N ALA A 298 22.34 -9.18 18.69
CA ALA A 298 22.15 -10.24 17.72
C ALA A 298 23.11 -11.42 17.95
N GLY A 299 23.22 -11.87 19.21
CA GLY A 299 24.07 -13.00 19.60
C GLY A 299 25.56 -12.68 19.68
N ASP A 300 26.30 -13.66 20.21
CA ASP A 300 27.74 -13.61 20.48
C ASP A 300 28.12 -12.33 21.24
N ASN A 301 27.43 -12.18 22.38
CA ASN A 301 27.60 -11.05 23.30
C ASN A 301 28.99 -11.14 23.91
N GLN A 302 29.30 -12.31 24.47
CA GLN A 302 30.64 -12.69 24.86
C GLN A 302 31.15 -13.74 23.89
N TYR A 303 32.10 -13.34 23.05
CA TYR A 303 32.39 -13.98 21.77
C TYR A 303 33.20 -15.28 21.87
N ASN A 304 33.85 -15.63 22.99
CA ASN A 304 34.72 -16.81 22.99
C ASN A 304 33.99 -18.10 23.38
N SER A 305 33.47 -18.18 24.61
CA SER A 305 32.77 -19.38 25.11
C SER A 305 31.56 -19.04 25.97
N GLY A 306 31.16 -17.76 26.03
CA GLY A 306 29.95 -17.31 26.74
C GLY A 306 29.92 -17.63 28.24
N THR A 307 31.07 -17.95 28.84
CA THR A 307 31.13 -18.37 30.25
C THR A 307 30.89 -17.19 31.18
N ILE A 308 30.39 -17.46 32.40
CA ILE A 308 30.20 -16.38 33.38
C ILE A 308 31.52 -15.71 33.78
N GLN A 309 32.65 -16.44 33.79
CA GLN A 309 33.96 -15.84 34.03
C GLN A 309 34.31 -14.85 32.93
N GLU A 310 34.13 -15.22 31.67
CA GLU A 310 34.39 -14.33 30.54
C GLU A 310 33.48 -13.10 30.53
N PHE A 311 32.18 -13.28 30.81
CA PHE A 311 31.25 -12.16 30.98
C PHE A 311 31.73 -11.19 32.07
N ARG A 312 32.14 -11.68 33.24
CA ARG A 312 32.62 -10.83 34.35
C ARG A 312 33.97 -10.18 34.04
N GLN A 313 34.84 -10.84 33.28
CA GLN A 313 36.20 -10.38 33.02
C GLN A 313 36.30 -9.43 31.82
N TYR A 314 35.48 -9.61 30.78
CA TYR A 314 35.61 -8.88 29.51
C TYR A 314 34.37 -8.05 29.17
N TYR A 315 33.17 -8.64 29.28
CA TYR A 315 31.92 -7.95 28.93
C TYR A 315 31.53 -6.89 29.97
N GLU A 316 31.53 -7.26 31.26
CA GLU A 316 31.10 -6.41 32.37
C GLU A 316 31.89 -5.08 32.43
N PRO A 317 33.24 -5.07 32.32
CA PRO A 317 34.00 -3.81 32.38
C PRO A 317 33.77 -2.87 31.20
N THR A 318 33.18 -3.35 30.10
CA THR A 318 32.97 -2.56 28.87
C THR A 318 31.48 -2.31 28.62
N TRP A 319 30.75 -3.34 28.20
CA TRP A 319 29.33 -3.31 27.85
C TRP A 319 28.40 -3.51 29.05
N GLY A 320 28.90 -4.00 30.19
CA GLY A 320 28.09 -4.22 31.39
C GLY A 320 27.36 -2.98 31.90
N LYS A 321 27.91 -1.77 31.65
CA LYS A 321 27.26 -0.50 31.98
C LYS A 321 25.89 -0.32 31.30
N PHE A 322 25.64 -0.98 30.17
CA PHE A 322 24.39 -0.90 29.42
C PHE A 322 23.42 -2.04 29.73
N LYS A 323 23.77 -2.96 30.64
CA LYS A 323 22.98 -4.15 30.95
C LYS A 323 21.52 -3.84 31.29
N GLY A 324 21.26 -2.72 31.97
CA GLY A 324 19.90 -2.31 32.34
C GLY A 324 18.98 -1.95 31.17
N ILE A 325 19.55 -1.60 30.00
CA ILE A 325 18.80 -1.27 28.78
C ILE A 325 19.03 -2.29 27.65
N THR A 326 19.73 -3.40 27.94
CA THR A 326 20.04 -4.44 26.95
C THR A 326 18.97 -5.52 26.94
N LYS A 327 18.49 -5.88 25.75
CA LYS A 327 17.62 -7.01 25.46
C LYS A 327 18.39 -7.98 24.57
N PRO A 328 19.02 -9.01 25.14
CA PRO A 328 19.99 -9.80 24.41
C PRO A 328 19.37 -11.04 23.74
N SER A 329 19.92 -11.46 22.60
CA SER A 329 19.71 -12.82 22.07
C SER A 329 21.02 -13.63 22.18
N PRO A 330 20.96 -14.98 22.24
CA PRO A 330 22.16 -15.82 22.26
C PRO A 330 22.67 -16.13 20.84
N GLY A 331 23.98 -16.29 20.70
CA GLY A 331 24.65 -16.84 19.52
C GLY A 331 25.29 -18.20 19.77
N ASN A 332 26.12 -18.67 18.83
CA ASN A 332 26.80 -19.96 19.01
C ASN A 332 27.82 -19.93 20.15
N HIS A 333 28.48 -18.81 20.40
CA HIS A 333 29.49 -18.74 21.46
C HIS A 333 28.88 -18.79 22.86
N GLU A 334 27.63 -18.38 23.03
CA GLU A 334 26.88 -18.64 24.27
C GLU A 334 26.51 -20.13 24.46
N TYR A 335 26.45 -20.91 23.38
CA TYR A 335 26.18 -22.34 23.42
C TYR A 335 27.43 -23.19 23.70
N ASP A 336 28.63 -22.62 23.50
CA ASP A 336 29.91 -23.27 23.74
C ASP A 336 30.32 -23.31 25.22
N ASP A 337 29.49 -22.77 26.13
CA ASP A 337 29.73 -22.80 27.57
C ASP A 337 29.81 -24.27 28.08
N PRO A 338 30.98 -24.71 28.59
CA PRO A 338 31.17 -26.08 29.06
C PRO A 338 30.33 -26.42 30.30
N ALA A 339 29.85 -25.41 31.04
CA ALA A 339 28.95 -25.61 32.17
C ALA A 339 27.48 -25.80 31.75
N GLY A 340 27.19 -25.69 30.45
CA GLY A 340 25.90 -25.97 29.82
C GLY A 340 25.44 -24.85 28.90
N LYS A 341 24.76 -25.21 27.81
CA LYS A 341 24.27 -24.29 26.76
C LYS A 341 23.62 -23.04 27.33
N GLY A 342 24.22 -21.87 27.10
CA GLY A 342 23.73 -20.57 27.55
C GLY A 342 23.75 -20.36 29.07
N LYS A 343 24.48 -21.15 29.85
CA LYS A 343 24.48 -21.03 31.32
C LYS A 343 25.09 -19.70 31.76
N GLY A 344 26.29 -19.35 31.29
CA GLY A 344 26.95 -18.08 31.61
C GLY A 344 26.16 -16.87 31.14
N TYR A 345 25.59 -16.94 29.93
CA TYR A 345 24.67 -15.94 29.39
C TYR A 345 23.45 -15.69 30.30
N ARG A 346 22.73 -16.76 30.70
CA ARG A 346 21.56 -16.65 31.59
C ARG A 346 21.95 -16.21 33.00
N GLU A 347 23.09 -16.67 33.51
CA GLU A 347 23.61 -16.23 34.82
C GLU A 347 23.98 -14.75 34.81
N TYR A 348 24.55 -14.26 33.71
CA TYR A 348 24.94 -12.87 33.58
C TYR A 348 23.73 -11.95 33.40
N PHE A 349 22.89 -12.17 32.39
CA PHE A 349 21.76 -11.29 32.07
C PHE A 349 20.50 -11.54 32.93
N GLY A 350 20.45 -12.65 33.67
CA GLY A 350 19.35 -12.98 34.57
C GLY A 350 18.01 -13.14 33.86
N ALA A 351 16.95 -12.60 34.45
CA ALA A 351 15.58 -12.72 33.94
C ALA A 351 15.41 -12.16 32.52
N THR A 352 16.22 -11.18 32.11
CA THR A 352 16.13 -10.60 30.76
C THR A 352 16.51 -11.59 29.65
N ALA A 353 17.43 -12.52 29.92
CA ALA A 353 17.88 -13.54 28.97
C ALA A 353 16.95 -14.76 28.88
N SER A 354 16.05 -14.95 29.84
CA SER A 354 15.16 -16.12 29.90
C SER A 354 13.85 -15.82 30.63
N PRO A 355 13.08 -14.80 30.21
CA PRO A 355 11.90 -14.35 30.95
C PRO A 355 10.76 -15.38 30.94
N LEU A 356 10.73 -16.29 29.96
CA LEU A 356 9.77 -17.39 29.89
C LEU A 356 10.10 -18.57 30.81
N GLY A 357 11.24 -18.52 31.51
CA GLY A 357 11.72 -19.61 32.35
C GLY A 357 12.07 -20.90 31.60
N GLY A 358 12.46 -21.94 32.35
CA GLY A 358 12.78 -23.26 31.79
C GLY A 358 13.96 -23.26 30.83
N GLY A 359 14.88 -22.30 30.95
CA GLY A 359 16.08 -22.18 30.12
C GLY A 359 15.86 -21.64 28.71
N LYS A 360 14.63 -21.22 28.35
CA LYS A 360 14.29 -20.66 27.04
C LYS A 360 14.95 -19.28 26.86
N MET A 361 15.73 -19.10 25.81
CA MET A 361 16.46 -17.86 25.51
C MET A 361 15.84 -17.05 24.37
N TYR A 362 14.53 -17.25 24.15
CA TYR A 362 13.71 -16.50 23.22
C TYR A 362 12.55 -15.86 24.00
N TYR A 363 12.12 -14.68 23.57
CA TYR A 363 11.09 -13.88 24.23
C TYR A 363 10.67 -12.70 23.37
N SER A 364 9.61 -12.00 23.75
CA SER A 364 9.18 -10.75 23.12
C SER A 364 9.05 -9.64 24.14
N HIS A 365 9.07 -8.39 23.66
CA HIS A 365 8.81 -7.21 24.47
C HIS A 365 8.31 -6.06 23.60
N ASP A 366 7.49 -5.19 24.17
CA ASP A 366 7.05 -3.98 23.49
C ASP A 366 7.99 -2.82 23.82
N PHE A 367 8.19 -1.93 22.85
CA PHE A 367 8.92 -0.68 23.01
C PHE A 367 8.32 0.39 22.10
N GLY A 368 7.55 1.31 22.70
CA GLY A 368 6.75 2.27 21.94
C GLY A 368 5.68 1.58 21.08
N ASP A 369 5.69 1.88 19.78
CA ASP A 369 4.77 1.32 18.78
C ASP A 369 5.28 0.00 18.16
N PHE A 370 6.38 -0.54 18.70
CA PHE A 370 7.06 -1.71 18.18
C PHE A 370 6.94 -2.90 19.12
N HIS A 371 6.64 -4.05 18.53
CA HIS A 371 6.78 -5.35 19.14
C HIS A 371 8.11 -5.98 18.70
N PHE A 372 9.00 -6.19 19.67
CA PHE A 372 10.30 -6.79 19.46
C PHE A 372 10.28 -8.26 19.83
N VAL A 373 10.90 -9.10 19.00
CA VAL A 373 10.97 -10.55 19.19
C VAL A 373 12.43 -11.02 19.17
N ALA A 374 12.95 -11.45 20.31
CA ALA A 374 14.25 -12.07 20.47
C ALA A 374 14.13 -13.58 20.22
N LEU A 375 14.90 -14.11 19.26
CA LEU A 375 14.87 -15.53 18.90
C LEU A 375 16.23 -16.19 19.12
N ASP A 376 16.20 -17.47 19.49
CA ASP A 376 17.36 -18.32 19.67
C ASP A 376 17.59 -19.15 18.39
N SER A 377 18.52 -18.66 17.57
CA SER A 377 18.88 -19.32 16.30
C SER A 377 19.54 -20.69 16.50
N MET A 378 20.15 -20.98 17.64
CA MET A 378 20.77 -22.27 17.92
C MET A 378 19.71 -23.32 18.29
N ALA A 379 18.72 -22.93 19.10
CA ALA A 379 17.53 -23.75 19.35
C ALA A 379 16.77 -24.04 18.04
N GLN A 380 16.64 -23.03 17.16
CA GLN A 380 16.02 -23.23 15.85
C GLN A 380 16.83 -24.18 14.95
N LYS A 381 18.17 -24.09 14.90
CA LYS A 381 19.01 -25.07 14.17
C LYS A 381 18.84 -26.49 14.71
N ALA A 382 18.49 -26.64 15.99
CA ALA A 382 18.13 -27.91 16.61
C ALA A 382 16.66 -28.33 16.36
N ASN A 383 15.93 -27.62 15.49
CA ASN A 383 14.51 -27.83 15.18
C ASN A 383 13.59 -27.76 16.42
N ASP A 384 13.85 -26.81 17.32
CA ASP A 384 13.00 -26.59 18.50
C ASP A 384 11.57 -26.15 18.10
N LYS A 385 10.66 -27.12 18.10
CA LYS A 385 9.23 -26.89 17.82
C LYS A 385 8.56 -25.99 18.85
N ALA A 386 9.03 -25.97 20.10
CA ALA A 386 8.43 -25.15 21.15
C ALA A 386 8.69 -23.65 20.91
N GLN A 387 9.88 -23.28 20.41
CA GLN A 387 10.17 -21.91 19.99
C GLN A 387 9.27 -21.48 18.83
N LEU A 388 9.15 -22.32 17.80
CA LEU A 388 8.36 -21.99 16.61
C LEU A 388 6.87 -21.87 16.93
N ASP A 389 6.33 -22.76 17.76
CA ASP A 389 4.93 -22.68 18.22
C ASP A 389 4.69 -21.46 19.11
N TRP A 390 5.67 -21.12 19.96
CA TRP A 390 5.61 -19.90 20.77
C TRP A 390 5.61 -18.65 19.88
N LEU A 391 6.48 -18.55 18.88
CA LEU A 391 6.56 -17.41 17.96
C LEU A 391 5.21 -17.18 17.26
N ARG A 392 4.56 -18.24 16.78
CA ARG A 392 3.23 -18.14 16.17
C ARG A 392 2.20 -17.56 17.14
N ALA A 393 2.21 -18.04 18.38
CA ALA A 393 1.26 -17.60 19.41
C ALA A 393 1.52 -16.15 19.84
N ASP A 394 2.78 -15.74 19.91
CA ASP A 394 3.21 -14.38 20.24
C ASP A 394 2.78 -13.40 19.15
N LEU A 395 3.14 -13.66 17.88
CA LEU A 395 2.74 -12.84 16.74
C LEU A 395 1.21 -12.74 16.57
N ALA A 396 0.47 -13.82 16.85
CA ALA A 396 -0.99 -13.81 16.79
C ALA A 396 -1.65 -12.97 17.90
N LYS A 397 -0.95 -12.75 19.03
CA LYS A 397 -1.43 -11.91 20.15
C LYS A 397 -1.00 -10.46 20.01
N ASN A 398 0.03 -10.18 19.20
CA ASN A 398 0.56 -8.85 19.03
C ASN A 398 -0.51 -7.89 18.48
N GLN A 399 -0.62 -6.71 19.11
CA GLN A 399 -1.49 -5.62 18.68
C GLN A 399 -0.69 -4.40 18.20
N LYS A 400 0.64 -4.43 18.31
CA LYS A 400 1.51 -3.39 17.78
C LYS A 400 1.59 -3.52 16.28
N ARG A 401 1.60 -2.38 15.61
CA ARG A 401 1.73 -2.31 14.17
C ARG A 401 3.11 -2.73 13.69
N CYS A 402 4.14 -2.22 14.37
CA CYS A 402 5.50 -2.52 13.95
C CYS A 402 6.01 -3.81 14.60
N VAL A 403 6.64 -4.69 13.82
CA VAL A 403 7.26 -5.92 14.34
C VAL A 403 8.72 -5.98 13.91
N ILE A 404 9.62 -6.12 14.90
CA ILE A 404 11.06 -6.28 14.68
C ILE A 404 11.52 -7.56 15.36
N ALA A 405 12.16 -8.45 14.62
CA ALA A 405 12.77 -9.64 15.17
C ALA A 405 14.29 -9.54 15.17
N TYR A 406 14.96 -10.20 16.10
CA TYR A 406 16.42 -10.27 16.14
C TYR A 406 16.90 -11.61 16.69
N TRP A 407 17.97 -12.13 16.09
CA TRP A 407 18.64 -13.37 16.48
C TRP A 407 20.05 -13.42 15.89
N HIS A 408 20.79 -14.50 16.13
CA HIS A 408 22.19 -14.57 15.70
C HIS A 408 22.42 -14.96 14.22
N HIS A 409 22.16 -16.21 13.82
CA HIS A 409 22.46 -16.68 12.44
C HIS A 409 21.45 -16.18 11.41
N ALA A 410 21.86 -15.35 10.46
CA ALA A 410 20.96 -14.77 9.45
C ALA A 410 20.31 -15.81 8.51
N ARG A 411 19.03 -15.59 8.14
CA ARG A 411 18.37 -16.37 7.07
C ARG A 411 18.98 -16.10 5.70
N PHE A 412 19.29 -14.82 5.44
CA PHE A 412 19.78 -14.30 4.18
C PHE A 412 21.00 -13.43 4.43
N ASN A 413 22.10 -13.69 3.72
CA ASN A 413 23.40 -13.10 4.04
C ASN A 413 24.32 -13.15 2.82
N SER A 414 25.01 -12.03 2.51
CA SER A 414 26.00 -11.97 1.42
C SER A 414 27.42 -12.27 1.90
N GLY A 415 27.62 -12.42 3.21
CA GLY A 415 28.92 -12.61 3.83
C GLY A 415 29.53 -14.00 3.66
N HIS A 416 30.43 -14.33 4.56
CA HIS A 416 31.19 -15.58 4.59
C HIS A 416 30.32 -16.83 4.70
N TYR A 417 29.32 -16.83 5.59
CA TYR A 417 28.52 -18.02 5.85
C TYR A 417 27.30 -18.17 4.93
N GLY A 418 26.92 -17.09 4.23
CA GLY A 418 25.82 -17.11 3.28
C GLY A 418 24.45 -17.42 3.90
N ASP A 419 23.49 -17.78 3.05
CA ASP A 419 22.11 -18.05 3.45
C ASP A 419 22.00 -19.29 4.36
N ASN A 420 21.27 -19.16 5.48
CA ASN A 420 21.01 -20.27 6.41
C ASN A 420 19.57 -20.78 6.32
N THR A 421 19.38 -21.94 5.69
CA THR A 421 18.06 -22.55 5.48
C THR A 421 17.40 -23.04 6.78
N ALA A 422 18.15 -23.28 7.85
CA ALA A 422 17.57 -23.69 9.13
C ALA A 422 16.67 -22.59 9.74
N MET A 423 16.89 -21.33 9.37
CA MET A 423 16.08 -20.19 9.81
C MET A 423 14.79 -20.00 9.00
N ALA A 424 14.61 -20.76 7.90
CA ALA A 424 13.45 -20.60 7.02
C ALA A 424 12.09 -20.70 7.75
N PRO A 425 11.89 -21.58 8.75
CA PRO A 425 10.63 -21.62 9.50
C PRO A 425 10.34 -20.33 10.28
N LEU A 426 11.33 -19.73 10.93
CA LEU A 426 11.16 -18.45 11.64
C LEU A 426 10.85 -17.32 10.66
N TRP A 427 11.64 -17.24 9.58
CA TRP A 427 11.45 -16.23 8.54
C TRP A 427 10.06 -16.29 7.92
N LYS A 428 9.54 -17.50 7.69
CA LYS A 428 8.19 -17.72 7.16
C LYS A 428 7.11 -17.13 8.06
N GLU A 429 7.17 -17.37 9.37
CA GLU A 429 6.18 -16.82 10.28
C GLU A 429 6.26 -15.28 10.35
N LEU A 430 7.47 -14.72 10.22
CA LEU A 430 7.67 -13.27 10.19
C LEU A 430 7.16 -12.63 8.89
N VAL A 431 7.36 -13.25 7.73
CA VAL A 431 6.74 -12.81 6.46
C VAL A 431 5.22 -12.85 6.57
N LYS A 432 4.66 -13.94 7.11
CA LYS A 432 3.21 -14.09 7.32
C LYS A 432 2.64 -13.01 8.25
N ALA A 433 3.38 -12.65 9.29
CA ALA A 433 3.02 -11.59 10.22
C ALA A 433 3.35 -10.18 9.71
N LYS A 434 3.85 -10.05 8.47
CA LYS A 434 4.29 -8.78 7.87
C LYS A 434 5.35 -8.04 8.68
N ALA A 435 6.25 -8.77 9.34
CA ALA A 435 7.32 -8.16 10.11
C ALA A 435 8.12 -7.14 9.27
N ASP A 436 8.54 -6.05 9.92
CA ASP A 436 9.13 -4.92 9.22
C ASP A 436 10.64 -5.05 9.10
N LEU A 437 11.28 -5.64 10.12
CA LEU A 437 12.74 -5.75 10.19
C LEU A 437 13.18 -7.01 10.92
N VAL A 438 14.20 -7.67 10.37
CA VAL A 438 14.99 -8.71 11.02
C VAL A 438 16.43 -8.25 11.18
N LEU A 439 16.98 -8.37 12.39
CA LEU A 439 18.37 -8.08 12.69
C LEU A 439 19.13 -9.39 12.98
N SER A 440 20.31 -9.54 12.40
CA SER A 440 21.17 -10.70 12.62
C SER A 440 22.64 -10.34 12.82
N GLY A 441 23.42 -11.23 13.42
CA GLY A 441 24.87 -11.10 13.62
C GLY A 441 25.62 -12.20 12.87
N HIS A 442 26.56 -12.86 13.55
CA HIS A 442 27.34 -14.03 13.12
C HIS A 442 28.37 -13.75 12.04
N ASP A 443 27.97 -13.14 10.94
CA ASP A 443 28.94 -12.64 9.97
C ASP A 443 29.45 -11.28 10.39
N HIS A 444 30.77 -11.13 10.36
CA HIS A 444 31.44 -9.96 10.89
C HIS A 444 31.49 -8.80 9.90
N HIS A 445 30.31 -8.33 9.48
CA HIS A 445 30.12 -7.16 8.63
C HIS A 445 28.78 -6.49 8.93
N TYR A 446 28.62 -5.28 8.40
CA TYR A 446 27.32 -4.63 8.29
C TYR A 446 26.75 -4.86 6.88
N GLU A 447 25.51 -5.32 6.79
CA GLU A 447 24.80 -5.48 5.52
C GLU A 447 23.37 -5.03 5.66
N ARG A 448 22.84 -4.42 4.59
CA ARG A 448 21.46 -4.00 4.48
C ARG A 448 20.80 -4.66 3.27
N LEU A 449 19.66 -5.30 3.52
CA LEU A 449 18.87 -5.97 2.50
C LEU A 449 17.51 -5.28 2.31
N LYS A 450 17.05 -5.25 1.07
CA LYS A 450 15.66 -4.96 0.69
C LYS A 450 14.70 -5.95 1.36
N PRO A 451 13.39 -5.67 1.39
CA PRO A 451 12.40 -6.65 1.80
C PRO A 451 12.46 -7.93 0.95
N LEU A 452 12.65 -9.09 1.60
CA LEU A 452 12.76 -10.39 0.96
C LEU A 452 11.59 -11.31 1.36
N ASN A 453 11.00 -11.99 0.38
CA ASN A 453 9.97 -13.00 0.65
C ASN A 453 10.58 -14.31 1.21
N GLU A 454 9.74 -15.32 1.45
CA GLU A 454 10.16 -16.63 1.99
C GLU A 454 11.30 -17.29 1.19
N ALA A 455 11.33 -17.08 -0.13
CA ALA A 455 12.32 -17.64 -1.04
C ALA A 455 13.59 -16.77 -1.18
N GLY A 456 13.66 -15.62 -0.52
CA GLY A 456 14.79 -14.70 -0.61
C GLY A 456 14.78 -13.82 -1.85
N LYS A 457 13.66 -13.73 -2.56
CA LYS A 457 13.50 -12.80 -3.68
C LYS A 457 13.00 -11.45 -3.15
N VAL A 458 13.43 -10.37 -3.80
CA VAL A 458 12.95 -9.03 -3.49
C VAL A 458 11.44 -8.96 -3.68
N ASP A 459 10.75 -8.52 -2.64
CA ASP A 459 9.30 -8.31 -2.61
C ASP A 459 9.03 -7.12 -1.68
N GLU A 460 9.00 -5.92 -2.23
CA GLU A 460 8.84 -4.69 -1.43
C GLU A 460 7.44 -4.57 -0.81
N ALA A 461 6.45 -5.28 -1.35
CA ALA A 461 5.08 -5.26 -0.83
C ALA A 461 4.95 -6.17 0.39
N ASN A 462 5.45 -7.40 0.32
CA ASN A 462 5.16 -8.45 1.31
C ASN A 462 6.39 -9.07 1.98
N GLY A 463 7.60 -8.84 1.46
CA GLY A 463 8.84 -9.39 2.03
C GLY A 463 9.25 -8.70 3.34
N VAL A 464 10.19 -9.28 4.08
CA VAL A 464 10.71 -8.71 5.34
C VAL A 464 12.07 -8.09 5.10
N ARG A 465 12.28 -6.86 5.57
CA ARG A 465 13.58 -6.18 5.47
C ARG A 465 14.56 -6.79 6.48
N SER A 466 15.85 -6.83 6.16
CA SER A 466 16.84 -7.32 7.14
C SER A 466 18.17 -6.59 7.10
N ALA A 467 18.89 -6.67 8.21
CA ALA A 467 20.25 -6.19 8.33
C ALA A 467 21.14 -7.18 9.11
N ILE A 468 22.40 -7.26 8.71
CA ILE A 468 23.47 -7.91 9.47
C ILE A 468 24.21 -6.82 10.24
N VAL A 469 24.43 -7.04 11.54
CA VAL A 469 25.02 -6.09 12.49
C VAL A 469 26.14 -6.72 13.32
N GLY A 470 26.87 -7.70 12.76
CA GLY A 470 27.96 -8.42 13.44
C GLY A 470 29.26 -7.63 13.54
N THR A 471 29.17 -6.34 13.87
CA THR A 471 30.29 -5.39 13.82
C THR A 471 30.77 -4.96 15.21
N GLY A 472 30.33 -5.65 16.26
CA GLY A 472 30.39 -5.19 17.64
C GLY A 472 31.81 -5.10 18.21
N GLY A 473 32.68 -6.05 17.90
CA GLY A 473 34.06 -5.97 18.36
C GLY A 473 34.94 -7.18 18.10
N ASP A 474 34.43 -8.32 17.65
CA ASP A 474 35.30 -9.38 17.12
C ASP A 474 35.74 -9.11 15.66
N SER A 475 36.82 -9.79 15.26
CA SER A 475 37.56 -9.60 14.01
C SER A 475 36.70 -9.53 12.75
N ILE A 476 36.74 -8.39 12.04
CA ILE A 476 36.06 -8.25 10.73
C ILE A 476 36.65 -9.24 9.71
N TYR A 477 35.78 -9.95 9.00
CA TYR A 477 36.18 -10.96 8.02
C TYR A 477 36.86 -10.36 6.79
N ASN A 478 37.99 -10.94 6.40
CA ASN A 478 38.79 -10.52 5.23
C ASN A 478 38.37 -11.24 3.95
N GLN A 479 37.59 -12.31 4.04
CA GLN A 479 37.12 -13.13 2.93
C GLN A 479 36.22 -12.32 1.98
N PRO A 480 36.28 -12.55 0.65
CA PRO A 480 35.38 -11.88 -0.28
C PRO A 480 33.91 -12.22 0.04
N HIS A 481 33.01 -11.26 -0.17
CA HIS A 481 31.57 -11.46 -0.04
C HIS A 481 30.98 -11.86 -1.40
N VAL A 482 29.82 -12.51 -1.38
CA VAL A 482 29.07 -12.89 -2.58
C VAL A 482 27.78 -12.07 -2.61
N PRO A 483 27.71 -10.97 -3.38
CA PRO A 483 26.52 -10.13 -3.46
C PRO A 483 25.27 -10.93 -3.82
N ARG A 484 24.17 -10.63 -3.14
CA ARG A 484 22.83 -11.14 -3.49
C ARG A 484 21.92 -10.08 -4.08
N ALA A 485 20.87 -10.54 -4.78
CA ALA A 485 19.77 -9.66 -5.16
C ALA A 485 19.10 -9.05 -3.91
N GLY A 486 18.91 -7.74 -3.94
CA GLY A 486 18.35 -6.98 -2.82
C GLY A 486 19.38 -6.43 -1.82
N MET A 487 20.68 -6.67 -2.01
CA MET A 487 21.72 -6.03 -1.20
C MET A 487 21.82 -4.53 -1.53
N GLU A 488 21.65 -3.68 -0.52
CA GLU A 488 21.66 -2.22 -0.66
C GLU A 488 22.94 -1.59 -0.10
N SER A 489 23.56 -2.22 0.92
CA SER A 489 24.81 -1.77 1.52
C SER A 489 25.57 -2.96 2.10
N TYR A 490 26.90 -2.89 2.05
CA TYR A 490 27.81 -3.90 2.61
C TYR A 490 29.09 -3.21 3.09
N ILE A 491 29.38 -3.26 4.39
CA ILE A 491 30.46 -2.49 5.04
C ILE A 491 31.26 -3.39 5.98
N LYS A 492 32.59 -3.37 5.80
CA LYS A 492 33.55 -4.12 6.62
C LYS A 492 34.27 -3.21 7.61
N LYS A 493 33.53 -2.68 8.58
CA LYS A 493 34.07 -1.84 9.66
C LYS A 493 33.34 -2.13 10.97
N HIS A 494 34.05 -2.01 12.08
CA HIS A 494 33.42 -2.01 13.40
C HIS A 494 32.53 -0.79 13.59
N GLY A 495 31.41 -0.98 14.26
CA GLY A 495 30.40 0.06 14.45
C GLY A 495 29.12 -0.50 15.06
N VAL A 496 28.11 0.37 15.14
CA VAL A 496 26.76 -0.01 15.58
C VAL A 496 25.71 0.53 14.63
N MET A 497 24.59 -0.18 14.54
CA MET A 497 23.39 0.31 13.88
C MET A 497 22.54 1.08 14.90
N LYS A 498 22.24 2.34 14.59
CA LYS A 498 21.22 3.14 15.28
C LYS A 498 19.90 2.94 14.55
N LEU A 499 18.93 2.34 15.22
CA LEU A 499 17.56 2.29 14.77
C LEU A 499 16.79 3.43 15.47
N ILE A 500 16.26 4.35 14.69
CA ILE A 500 15.56 5.54 15.17
C ILE A 500 14.06 5.28 14.99
N LEU A 501 13.38 5.01 16.10
CA LEU A 501 11.94 4.71 16.14
C LEU A 501 11.14 5.99 16.32
N ASN A 502 10.14 6.21 15.47
CA ASN A 502 9.33 7.41 15.51
C ASN A 502 7.88 7.10 15.08
N GLY A 503 6.99 6.90 16.05
CA GLY A 503 5.63 6.44 15.75
C GLY A 503 5.66 5.05 15.08
N PRO A 504 4.79 4.78 14.09
CA PRO A 504 4.77 3.53 13.33
C PRO A 504 5.81 3.55 12.20
N SER A 505 6.98 4.15 12.42
CA SER A 505 8.01 4.30 11.42
C SER A 505 9.39 4.21 12.04
N PHE A 506 10.35 3.71 11.28
CA PHE A 506 11.74 3.64 11.70
C PHE A 506 12.66 4.10 10.58
N SER A 507 13.78 4.67 10.97
CA SER A 507 14.93 4.88 10.08
C SER A 507 16.14 4.26 10.73
N TRP A 508 17.24 4.12 9.99
CA TRP A 508 18.48 3.69 10.61
C TRP A 508 19.70 4.38 10.03
N GLU A 509 20.76 4.33 10.83
CA GLU A 509 22.09 4.82 10.55
C GLU A 509 23.11 3.77 11.00
N PHE A 510 24.15 3.51 10.20
CA PHE A 510 25.30 2.74 10.64
C PHE A 510 26.46 3.68 10.93
N VAL A 511 26.95 3.67 12.17
CA VAL A 511 28.02 4.56 12.63
C VAL A 511 29.21 3.71 13.07
N SER A 512 30.38 4.02 12.52
CA SER A 512 31.63 3.33 12.88
C SER A 512 32.21 3.79 14.20
N ILE A 513 33.13 3.00 14.75
CA ILE A 513 33.89 3.33 15.97
C ILE A 513 34.73 4.62 15.86
N ASP A 514 34.98 5.11 14.65
CA ASP A 514 35.64 6.40 14.38
C ASP A 514 34.63 7.57 14.29
N ASN A 515 33.39 7.34 14.72
CA ASN A 515 32.26 8.27 14.69
C ASN A 515 31.88 8.76 13.27
N GLN A 516 32.21 7.96 12.25
CA GLN A 516 31.78 8.22 10.88
C GLN A 516 30.42 7.57 10.61
N LEU A 517 29.45 8.34 10.10
CA LEU A 517 28.23 7.82 9.51
C LEU A 517 28.57 7.17 8.16
N LEU A 518 28.32 5.87 8.02
CA LEU A 518 28.70 5.11 6.84
C LEU A 518 27.51 4.61 6.01
N ASP A 519 26.33 4.48 6.61
CA ASP A 519 25.09 4.16 5.90
C ASP A 519 23.90 4.82 6.60
N LYS A 520 22.85 5.13 5.83
CA LYS A 520 21.59 5.68 6.33
C LYS A 520 20.43 5.26 5.42
N ALA A 521 19.29 4.91 6.00
CA ALA A 521 18.07 4.63 5.24
C ALA A 521 16.79 4.95 6.02
N GLY A 522 15.67 5.04 5.30
CA GLY A 522 14.35 5.39 5.83
C GLY A 522 14.01 6.89 5.72
N PRO A 523 12.89 7.34 6.33
CA PRO A 523 12.01 6.55 7.18
C PRO A 523 11.23 5.48 6.40
N PHE A 524 11.01 4.34 7.04
CA PHE A 524 10.15 3.26 6.59
C PHE A 524 8.91 3.22 7.49
N THR A 525 7.73 3.19 6.90
CA THR A 525 6.47 3.03 7.64
C THR A 525 6.17 1.55 7.80
N CYS A 526 5.79 1.16 9.02
CA CYS A 526 5.44 -0.23 9.32
C CYS A 526 4.12 -0.63 8.63
N ARG A 527 4.06 -1.89 8.22
CA ARG A 527 3.01 -2.40 7.32
C ARG A 527 1.82 -3.07 8.01
#